data_AF-A0A2G6QVZ1-F1
#
_entry.id   AF-A0A2G6QVZ1-F1
#
_cell.length_a   1.000
_cell.length_b   1.000
_cell.length_c   1.000
_cell.angle_alpha   90.00
_cell.angle_beta   90.00
_cell.angle_gamma   90.00
#
_symmetry.space_group_name_H-M   'P 1'
#
loop_
_entity.id
_entity.type
_entity.pdbx_description
1 polymer ?
#
loop_
_entity_poly.entity_id
_entity_poly.type
_entity_poly.pdbx_seq_one_letter_code
_entity_poly.pdbx_strand_id
1 'polypeptide(L)'
;MPYTTLSNTIKESNPLDFGAIFSKSIELFKDVWLQGFVVVILNLVTIIPFYVLVYVPLLIAGVSDPEMLEGEQVPLVFPISMAILMPLMFLGIMTVSLLLNAAFLRICKNKDLDLSLTDDYFYYFKKPYILKSLLLSLIMLGLMLLGMLACGVGIFYLIVPISLIPAFLAFDGELTAMEIVKSSFLLGNKNWLVVFGLTIIMGLVAELGLFLCFVGVLFTAMLAKVPAYFIYKDAIGFSSRP
;
A
#
# COMPACT_ATOMS: atom_id res chain seq x y z
N MET A 1 -11.45 14.41 10.72
CA MET A 1 -12.87 14.26 11.15
C MET A 1 -12.91 13.24 12.29
N PRO A 2 -13.72 13.41 13.36
CA PRO A 2 -13.84 12.42 14.42
C PRO A 2 -14.37 11.07 13.91
N TYR A 3 -13.90 9.97 14.50
CA TYR A 3 -14.25 8.60 14.08
C TYR A 3 -15.77 8.33 14.06
N THR A 4 -16.52 8.85 15.02
CA THR A 4 -17.97 8.65 15.12
C THR A 4 -18.72 9.29 13.95
N THR A 5 -18.34 10.52 13.61
CA THR A 5 -18.89 11.23 12.44
C THR A 5 -18.53 10.50 11.16
N LEU A 6 -17.25 10.14 10.98
CA LEU A 6 -16.78 9.39 9.81
C LEU A 6 -17.54 8.07 9.63
N SER A 7 -17.73 7.32 10.71
CA SER A 7 -18.46 6.05 10.69
C SER A 7 -19.91 6.23 10.25
N ASN A 8 -20.57 7.31 10.68
CA ASN A 8 -21.93 7.61 10.25
C ASN A 8 -21.97 8.03 8.78
N THR A 9 -21.04 8.89 8.34
CA THR A 9 -20.90 9.27 6.92
C THR A 9 -20.74 8.05 6.02
N ILE A 10 -19.88 7.10 6.40
CA ILE A 10 -19.72 5.84 5.63
C ILE A 10 -21.02 5.04 5.59
N LYS A 11 -21.77 4.96 6.70
CA LYS A 11 -23.04 4.21 6.73
C LYS A 11 -24.12 4.85 5.87
N GLU A 12 -24.19 6.18 5.84
CA GLU A 12 -25.18 6.96 5.09
C GLU A 12 -24.79 7.22 3.63
N SER A 13 -23.54 6.97 3.23
CA SER A 13 -23.06 7.20 1.87
C SER A 13 -23.89 6.46 0.81
N ASN A 14 -23.95 6.99 -0.40
CA ASN A 14 -24.53 6.23 -1.51
C ASN A 14 -23.66 5.00 -1.85
N PRO A 15 -24.24 3.95 -2.46
CA PRO A 15 -23.47 2.86 -3.05
C PRO A 15 -22.47 3.37 -4.08
N LEU A 16 -21.28 2.77 -4.12
CA LEU A 16 -20.25 3.12 -5.09
C LEU A 16 -20.59 2.61 -6.48
N ASP A 17 -20.35 3.43 -7.49
CA ASP A 17 -20.50 3.05 -8.90
C ASP A 17 -19.16 2.57 -9.48
N PHE A 18 -19.09 1.29 -9.84
CA PHE A 18 -17.90 0.68 -10.40
C PHE A 18 -17.43 1.37 -11.68
N GLY A 19 -18.33 1.58 -12.65
CA GLY A 19 -17.99 2.07 -13.98
C GLY A 19 -17.52 3.51 -13.97
N ALA A 20 -18.16 4.34 -13.14
CA ALA A 20 -17.76 5.72 -12.92
C ALA A 20 -16.37 5.80 -12.28
N ILE A 21 -16.12 5.04 -11.20
CA ILE A 21 -14.82 5.05 -10.52
C ILE A 21 -13.71 4.52 -11.43
N PHE A 22 -13.96 3.44 -12.17
CA PHE A 22 -13.01 2.89 -13.14
C PHE A 22 -12.61 3.96 -14.17
N SER A 23 -13.60 4.60 -14.81
CA SER A 23 -13.37 5.59 -15.86
C SER A 23 -12.62 6.81 -15.35
N LYS A 24 -13.06 7.39 -14.23
CA LYS A 24 -12.37 8.52 -13.57
C LYS A 24 -10.92 8.16 -13.18
N SER A 25 -10.69 6.93 -12.72
CA SER A 25 -9.35 6.47 -12.34
C SER A 25 -8.40 6.40 -13.54
N ILE A 26 -8.88 5.93 -14.69
CA ILE A 26 -8.10 5.89 -15.93
C ILE A 26 -7.80 7.31 -16.42
N GLU A 27 -8.77 8.22 -16.33
CA GLU A 27 -8.60 9.62 -16.71
C GLU A 27 -7.56 10.32 -15.83
N LEU A 28 -7.73 10.30 -14.51
CA LEU A 28 -6.79 10.92 -13.57
C LEU A 28 -5.38 10.33 -13.69
N PHE A 29 -5.26 9.03 -13.98
CA PHE A 29 -3.94 8.40 -14.14
C PHE A 29 -3.14 9.00 -15.29
N LYS A 30 -3.78 9.50 -16.35
CA LYS A 30 -3.08 10.19 -17.45
C LYS A 30 -2.36 11.45 -16.99
N ASP A 31 -2.80 12.05 -15.88
CA ASP A 31 -2.18 13.25 -15.30
C ASP A 31 -1.15 12.92 -14.22
N VAL A 32 -1.28 11.75 -13.57
CA VAL A 32 -0.43 11.35 -12.43
C VAL A 32 0.53 10.19 -12.71
N TRP A 33 0.60 9.68 -13.95
CA TRP A 33 1.43 8.51 -14.30
C TRP A 33 2.92 8.73 -13.95
N LEU A 34 3.44 9.95 -14.15
CA LEU A 34 4.83 10.27 -13.86
C LEU A 34 5.10 10.25 -12.35
N GLN A 35 4.18 10.79 -11.55
CA GLN A 35 4.27 10.73 -10.10
C GLN A 35 4.12 9.29 -9.58
N GLY A 36 3.28 8.50 -10.23
CA GLY A 36 3.18 7.06 -10.00
C GLY A 36 4.52 6.36 -10.26
N PHE A 37 5.15 6.61 -11.40
CA PHE A 37 6.48 6.09 -11.73
C PHE A 37 7.52 6.44 -10.67
N VAL A 38 7.57 7.70 -10.21
CA VAL A 38 8.48 8.12 -9.13
C VAL A 38 8.24 7.31 -7.85
N VAL A 39 6.99 7.07 -7.48
CA VAL A 39 6.66 6.24 -6.30
C VAL A 39 7.16 4.80 -6.46
N VAL A 40 7.07 4.22 -7.67
CA VAL A 40 7.64 2.89 -7.94
C VAL A 40 9.17 2.90 -7.75
N ILE A 41 9.87 3.90 -8.30
CA ILE A 41 11.33 4.02 -8.13
C ILE A 41 11.71 4.19 -6.65
N LEU A 42 10.98 5.01 -5.89
CA LEU A 42 11.22 5.19 -4.45
C LEU A 42 11.00 3.88 -3.67
N ASN A 43 9.98 3.09 -4.03
CA ASN A 43 9.78 1.76 -3.45
C ASN A 43 10.95 0.82 -3.79
N LEU A 44 11.44 0.81 -5.04
CA LEU A 44 12.59 -0.02 -5.44
C LEU A 44 13.87 0.37 -4.68
N VAL A 45 14.16 1.66 -4.56
CA VAL A 45 15.31 2.16 -3.81
C VAL A 45 15.25 1.76 -2.33
N THR A 46 14.05 1.69 -1.76
CA THR A 46 13.85 1.26 -0.37
C THR A 46 14.30 -0.18 -0.13
N ILE A 47 14.21 -1.05 -1.12
CA ILE A 47 14.58 -2.48 -1.02
C ILE A 47 16.11 -2.67 -1.00
N ILE A 48 16.88 -1.74 -1.59
CA ILE A 48 18.34 -1.85 -1.73
C ILE A 48 19.07 -2.01 -0.38
N PRO A 49 18.91 -1.15 0.64
CA PRO A 49 19.63 -1.30 1.90
C PRO A 49 19.33 -2.62 2.60
N PHE A 50 18.09 -3.09 2.47
CA PHE A 50 17.63 -4.38 2.97
C PHE A 50 18.32 -5.55 2.25
N TYR A 51 18.42 -5.51 0.93
CA TYR A 51 19.17 -6.49 0.15
C TYR A 51 20.66 -6.52 0.55
N VAL A 52 21.30 -5.36 0.67
CA VAL A 52 22.71 -5.27 1.09
C VAL A 52 22.91 -5.90 2.48
N LEU A 53 22.01 -5.62 3.42
CA LEU A 53 22.08 -6.15 4.79
C LEU A 53 22.04 -7.68 4.83
N VAL A 54 21.24 -8.32 3.97
CA VAL A 54 21.13 -9.79 3.92
C VAL A 54 22.24 -10.43 3.08
N TYR A 55 22.49 -9.92 1.88
CA TYR A 55 23.36 -10.58 0.91
C TYR A 55 24.85 -10.35 1.17
N VAL A 56 25.26 -9.18 1.67
CA VAL A 56 26.70 -8.92 1.91
C VAL A 56 27.29 -9.89 2.94
N PRO A 57 26.68 -10.11 4.13
CA PRO A 57 27.18 -11.11 5.08
C PRO A 57 27.24 -12.52 4.48
N LEU A 58 26.24 -12.90 3.68
CA LEU A 58 26.20 -14.21 3.04
C LEU A 58 27.36 -14.39 2.03
N LEU A 59 27.65 -13.37 1.24
CA LEU A 59 28.77 -13.38 0.29
C LEU A 59 30.12 -13.44 1.02
N ILE A 60 30.30 -12.68 2.11
CA ILE A 60 31.52 -12.74 2.93
C ILE A 60 31.70 -14.14 3.50
N ALA A 61 30.63 -14.74 4.03
CA ALA A 61 30.68 -16.07 4.61
C ALA A 61 31.01 -17.13 3.56
N GLY A 62 30.38 -17.09 2.38
CA GLY A 62 30.67 -18.02 1.28
C GLY A 62 32.06 -17.90 0.67
N VAL A 63 32.66 -16.70 0.69
CA VAL A 63 34.06 -16.51 0.26
C VAL A 63 35.06 -16.95 1.33
N SER A 64 34.74 -16.74 2.61
CA SER A 64 35.65 -17.04 3.72
C SER A 64 35.70 -18.53 4.05
N ASP A 65 34.56 -19.22 3.92
CA ASP A 65 34.44 -20.66 4.16
C ASP A 65 33.39 -21.27 3.20
N PRO A 66 33.83 -21.75 2.02
CA PRO A 66 32.94 -22.36 1.03
C PRO A 66 32.20 -23.59 1.56
N GLU A 67 32.82 -24.35 2.47
CA GLU A 67 32.24 -25.56 3.07
C GLU A 67 31.02 -25.24 3.95
N MET A 68 30.93 -24.00 4.46
CA MET A 68 29.77 -23.52 5.23
C MET A 68 28.48 -23.42 4.39
N LEU A 69 28.60 -23.26 3.07
CA LEU A 69 27.47 -23.27 2.13
C LEU A 69 27.23 -24.64 1.47
N GLU A 70 28.25 -25.52 1.47
CA GLU A 70 28.18 -26.87 0.91
C GLU A 70 27.79 -27.94 1.93
N GLY A 71 28.00 -27.71 3.22
CA GLY A 71 27.67 -28.64 4.29
C GLY A 71 26.15 -28.87 4.43
N GLU A 72 25.72 -30.12 4.61
CA GLU A 72 24.32 -30.50 4.85
C GLU A 72 23.72 -29.87 6.14
N GLN A 73 24.56 -29.28 7.01
CA GLN A 73 24.16 -28.71 8.28
C GLN A 73 24.46 -27.21 8.31
N VAL A 74 23.48 -26.41 7.91
CA VAL A 74 23.53 -24.95 8.09
C VAL A 74 23.55 -24.65 9.60
N PRO A 75 24.53 -23.88 10.12
CA PRO A 75 24.57 -23.53 11.54
C PRO A 75 23.26 -22.87 11.97
N LEU A 76 22.66 -23.31 13.10
CA LEU A 76 21.33 -22.90 13.57
C LEU A 76 21.16 -21.37 13.69
N VAL A 77 22.25 -20.62 13.83
CA VAL A 77 22.26 -19.15 13.84
C VAL A 77 21.74 -18.54 12.53
N PHE A 78 21.99 -19.15 11.37
CA PHE A 78 21.51 -18.66 10.07
C PHE A 78 19.99 -18.74 9.90
N PRO A 79 19.31 -19.90 10.08
CA PRO A 79 17.85 -19.95 9.98
C PRO A 79 17.16 -19.11 11.06
N ILE A 80 17.70 -19.03 12.28
CA ILE A 80 17.15 -18.16 13.34
C ILE A 80 17.27 -16.68 12.96
N SER A 81 18.43 -16.24 12.47
CA SER A 81 18.62 -14.85 12.07
C SER A 81 17.74 -14.49 10.87
N MET A 82 17.59 -15.37 9.88
CA MET A 82 16.67 -15.15 8.76
C MET A 82 15.20 -15.11 9.19
N ALA A 83 14.79 -15.97 10.11
CA ALA A 83 13.42 -16.00 10.63
C ALA A 83 13.02 -14.70 11.36
N ILE A 84 13.98 -13.99 11.96
CA ILE A 84 13.75 -12.70 12.64
C ILE A 84 13.93 -11.52 11.67
N LEU A 85 14.99 -11.55 10.87
CA LEU A 85 15.39 -10.45 10.01
C LEU A 85 14.42 -10.24 8.84
N MET A 86 13.97 -11.32 8.19
CA MET A 86 13.08 -11.21 7.02
C MET A 86 11.74 -10.55 7.35
N PRO A 87 11.01 -10.93 8.42
CA PRO A 87 9.79 -10.23 8.82
C PRO A 87 10.03 -8.75 9.16
N LEU A 88 11.16 -8.43 9.82
CA LEU A 88 11.51 -7.06 10.16
C LEU A 88 11.74 -6.20 8.90
N MET A 89 12.45 -6.74 7.91
CA MET A 89 12.66 -6.08 6.63
C MET A 89 11.35 -5.90 5.86
N PHE A 90 10.53 -6.95 5.81
CA PHE A 90 9.21 -6.90 5.15
C PHE A 90 8.33 -5.83 5.80
N LEU A 91 8.32 -5.75 7.13
CA LEU A 91 7.61 -4.71 7.87
C LEU A 91 8.13 -3.31 7.53
N GLY A 92 9.46 -3.13 7.41
CA GLY A 92 10.08 -1.88 6.99
C GLY A 92 9.66 -1.46 5.58
N ILE A 93 9.74 -2.37 4.61
CA ILE A 93 9.32 -2.14 3.21
C ILE A 93 7.83 -1.81 3.14
N MET A 94 6.99 -2.57 3.84
CA MET A 94 5.54 -2.33 3.91
C MET A 94 5.22 -0.95 4.48
N THR A 95 5.94 -0.52 5.54
CA THR A 95 5.76 0.79 6.16
C THR A 95 6.09 1.91 5.18
N VAL A 96 7.23 1.84 4.51
CA VAL A 96 7.64 2.84 3.51
C VAL A 96 6.67 2.85 2.32
N SER A 97 6.25 1.68 1.84
CA SER A 97 5.29 1.57 0.74
C SER A 97 3.94 2.18 1.11
N LEU A 98 3.46 1.96 2.33
CA LEU A 98 2.23 2.55 2.84
C LEU A 98 2.31 4.09 2.87
N LEU A 99 3.44 4.65 3.33
CA LEU A 99 3.68 6.10 3.35
C LEU A 99 3.72 6.69 1.94
N LEU A 100 4.43 6.05 1.01
CA LEU A 100 4.51 6.48 -0.39
C LEU A 100 3.15 6.37 -1.10
N ASN A 101 2.38 5.32 -0.82
CA ASN A 101 1.01 5.19 -1.34
C ASN A 101 0.11 6.31 -0.81
N ALA A 102 0.18 6.64 0.49
CA ALA A 102 -0.57 7.77 1.04
C ALA A 102 -0.15 9.11 0.38
N ALA A 103 1.15 9.31 0.13
CA ALA A 103 1.66 10.47 -0.60
C ALA A 103 1.13 10.52 -2.04
N PHE A 104 1.12 9.38 -2.74
CA PHE A 104 0.55 9.27 -4.09
C PHE A 104 -0.94 9.64 -4.10
N LEU A 105 -1.74 9.14 -3.16
CA LEU A 105 -3.16 9.47 -3.08
C LEU A 105 -3.38 10.96 -2.80
N ARG A 106 -2.51 11.60 -2.00
CA ARG A 106 -2.52 13.06 -1.80
C ARG A 106 -2.21 13.82 -3.11
N ILE A 107 -1.27 13.34 -3.91
CA ILE A 107 -0.98 13.91 -5.24
C ILE A 107 -2.19 13.74 -6.17
N CYS A 108 -2.83 12.57 -6.19
CA CYS A 108 -4.09 12.34 -6.93
C CYS A 108 -5.14 13.37 -6.54
N LYS A 109 -5.33 13.61 -5.23
CA LYS A 109 -6.25 14.64 -4.73
C LYS A 109 -5.90 16.03 -5.26
N ASN A 110 -4.63 16.41 -5.22
CA ASN A 110 -4.21 17.74 -5.66
C ASN A 110 -4.44 17.93 -7.15
N LYS A 111 -4.21 16.90 -7.96
CA LYS A 111 -4.38 16.94 -9.42
C LYS A 111 -5.85 16.91 -9.83
N ASP A 112 -6.66 16.05 -9.23
CA ASP A 112 -8.10 16.01 -9.48
C ASP A 112 -8.82 17.31 -9.08
N LEU A 113 -8.34 18.00 -8.04
CA LEU A 113 -8.93 19.27 -7.57
C LEU A 113 -8.23 20.52 -8.12
N ASP A 114 -7.33 20.37 -9.11
CA ASP A 114 -6.55 21.46 -9.72
C ASP A 114 -5.82 22.36 -8.70
N LEU A 115 -5.37 21.78 -7.59
CA LEU A 115 -4.61 22.48 -6.56
C LEU A 115 -3.15 22.62 -6.98
N SER A 116 -2.65 23.85 -7.05
CA SER A 116 -1.25 24.18 -7.39
C SER A 116 -0.30 23.94 -6.20
N LEU A 117 -0.37 22.77 -5.59
CA LEU A 117 0.50 22.33 -4.49
C LEU A 117 1.67 21.50 -5.04
N THR A 118 2.81 21.55 -4.36
CA THR A 118 4.00 20.77 -4.73
C THR A 118 3.80 19.28 -4.46
N ASP A 119 4.35 18.45 -5.35
CA ASP A 119 4.36 16.99 -5.23
C ASP A 119 5.37 16.57 -4.14
N ASP A 120 4.94 16.59 -2.88
CA ASP A 120 5.76 16.20 -1.72
C ASP A 120 5.57 14.71 -1.39
N TYR A 121 6.42 13.87 -1.99
CA TYR A 121 6.45 12.41 -1.80
C TYR A 121 6.78 11.98 -0.36
N PHE A 122 7.50 12.83 0.38
CA PHE A 122 7.96 12.52 1.74
C PHE A 122 7.10 13.16 2.82
N TYR A 123 5.94 13.75 2.44
CA TYR A 123 5.05 14.43 3.36
C TYR A 123 4.69 13.59 4.60
N TYR A 124 4.39 12.30 4.40
CA TYR A 124 4.00 11.38 5.48
C TYR A 124 5.20 10.74 6.21
N PHE A 125 6.46 11.06 5.87
CA PHE A 125 7.65 10.59 6.59
C PHE A 125 7.96 11.45 7.83
N LYS A 126 6.98 12.18 8.34
CA LYS A 126 7.10 12.98 9.57
C LYS A 126 6.72 12.13 10.79
N LYS A 127 7.32 12.42 11.96
CA LYS A 127 7.14 11.68 13.22
C LYS A 127 5.71 11.20 13.53
N PRO A 128 4.65 12.04 13.44
CA PRO A 128 3.30 11.59 13.80
C PRO A 128 2.73 10.51 12.86
N TYR A 129 3.19 10.45 11.61
CA TYR A 129 2.71 9.52 10.60
C TYR A 129 3.54 8.24 10.53
N ILE A 130 4.87 8.31 10.76
CA ILE A 130 5.73 7.11 10.73
C ILE A 130 5.28 6.08 11.76
N LEU A 131 5.10 6.46 13.03
CA LEU A 131 4.71 5.51 14.08
C LEU A 131 3.33 4.91 13.78
N LYS A 132 2.40 5.73 13.26
CA LYS A 132 1.07 5.27 12.85
C LYS A 132 1.15 4.28 11.69
N SER A 133 1.96 4.57 10.68
CA SER A 133 2.16 3.67 9.52
C SER A 133 2.85 2.37 9.90
N LEU A 134 3.75 2.39 10.89
CA LEU A 134 4.39 1.19 11.42
C LEU A 134 3.37 0.27 12.08
N LEU A 135 2.49 0.83 12.94
CA LEU A 135 1.40 0.08 13.56
C LEU A 135 0.40 -0.45 12.53
N LEU A 136 0.04 0.37 11.52
CA LEU A 136 -0.81 -0.08 10.41
C LEU A 136 -0.18 -1.22 9.63
N SER A 137 1.11 -1.14 9.33
CA SER A 137 1.84 -2.21 8.61
C SER A 137 1.91 -3.49 9.40
N LEU A 138 2.07 -3.41 10.74
CA LEU A 138 2.01 -4.57 11.63
C LEU A 138 0.62 -5.22 11.61
N ILE A 139 -0.46 -4.40 11.65
CA ILE A 139 -1.83 -4.90 11.55
C ILE A 139 -2.07 -5.54 10.17
N MET A 140 -1.64 -4.89 9.08
CA MET A 140 -1.75 -5.42 7.72
C MET A 140 -1.03 -6.75 7.58
N LEU A 141 0.18 -6.88 8.11
CA LEU A 141 0.92 -8.14 8.14
C LEU A 141 0.15 -9.22 8.89
N GLY A 142 -0.38 -8.90 10.09
CA GLY A 142 -1.21 -9.81 10.88
C GLY A 142 -2.47 -10.26 10.14
N LEU A 143 -3.14 -9.34 9.44
CA LEU A 143 -4.31 -9.66 8.60
C LEU A 143 -3.93 -10.57 7.43
N MET A 144 -2.83 -10.31 6.74
CA MET A 144 -2.35 -11.16 5.63
C MET A 144 -2.02 -12.58 6.12
N LEU A 145 -1.37 -12.71 7.28
CA LEU A 145 -1.10 -14.01 7.92
C LEU A 145 -2.41 -14.72 8.30
N LEU A 146 -3.36 -14.02 8.91
CA LEU A 146 -4.70 -14.55 9.22
C LEU A 146 -5.42 -15.06 7.96
N GLY A 147 -5.37 -14.28 6.88
CA GLY A 147 -5.95 -14.66 5.59
C GLY A 147 -5.31 -15.91 4.99
N MET A 148 -3.99 -16.05 5.15
CA MET A 148 -3.25 -17.24 4.71
C MET A 148 -3.62 -18.48 5.52
N LEU A 149 -3.74 -18.36 6.85
CA LEU A 149 -4.17 -19.43 7.74
C LEU A 149 -5.61 -19.90 7.45
N ALA A 150 -6.46 -19.02 6.94
CA ALA A 150 -7.80 -19.34 6.45
C ALA A 150 -7.79 -19.96 5.02
N CYS A 151 -6.85 -20.88 4.77
CA CYS A 151 -6.65 -21.56 3.48
C CYS A 151 -6.45 -20.61 2.28
N GLY A 152 -5.91 -19.41 2.50
CA GLY A 152 -5.75 -18.36 1.48
C GLY A 152 -7.04 -17.67 1.05
N VAL A 153 -8.21 -18.29 1.24
CA VAL A 153 -9.52 -17.69 0.91
C VAL A 153 -9.75 -16.39 1.67
N GLY A 154 -9.26 -16.31 2.91
CA GLY A 154 -9.33 -15.09 3.72
C GLY A 154 -8.61 -13.89 3.10
N ILE A 155 -7.59 -14.11 2.26
CA ILE A 155 -6.86 -13.03 1.58
C ILE A 155 -7.76 -12.29 0.59
N PHE A 156 -8.61 -13.01 -0.16
CA PHE A 156 -9.55 -12.39 -1.10
C PHE A 156 -10.55 -11.47 -0.41
N TYR A 157 -10.95 -11.82 0.81
CA TYR A 157 -11.80 -10.93 1.61
C TYR A 157 -11.02 -9.73 2.15
N LEU A 158 -9.81 -9.96 2.68
CA LEU A 158 -9.01 -8.93 3.35
C LEU A 158 -8.33 -7.94 2.41
N ILE A 159 -8.14 -8.28 1.13
CA ILE A 159 -7.57 -7.35 0.14
C ILE A 159 -8.41 -6.07 0.02
N VAL A 160 -9.73 -6.17 0.18
CA VAL A 160 -10.67 -5.06 0.10
C VAL A 160 -10.38 -4.00 1.17
N PRO A 161 -10.51 -4.27 2.48
CA PRO A 161 -10.20 -3.27 3.49
C PRO A 161 -8.73 -2.86 3.47
N ILE A 162 -7.80 -3.78 3.21
CA ILE A 162 -6.36 -3.46 3.16
C ILE A 162 -6.05 -2.42 2.06
N SER A 163 -6.71 -2.52 0.91
CA SER A 163 -6.52 -1.57 -0.21
C SER A 163 -6.93 -0.13 0.13
N LEU A 164 -7.82 0.07 1.11
CA LEU A 164 -8.35 1.38 1.50
C LEU A 164 -7.53 2.07 2.60
N ILE A 165 -6.71 1.32 3.34
CA ILE A 165 -5.88 1.85 4.44
C ILE A 165 -5.03 3.07 4.01
N PRO A 166 -4.34 3.07 2.86
CA PRO A 166 -3.56 4.23 2.43
C PRO A 166 -4.41 5.50 2.26
N ALA A 167 -5.67 5.39 1.83
CA ALA A 167 -6.56 6.52 1.63
C ALA A 167 -6.95 7.16 2.97
N PHE A 168 -7.33 6.35 3.96
CA PHE A 168 -7.62 6.83 5.32
C PHE A 168 -6.35 7.39 6.00
N LEU A 169 -5.19 6.77 5.80
CA LEU A 169 -3.92 7.33 6.29
C LEU A 169 -3.63 8.70 5.66
N ALA A 170 -3.93 8.87 4.37
CA ALA A 170 -3.68 10.10 3.65
C ALA A 170 -4.63 11.24 4.08
N PHE A 171 -5.92 10.94 4.19
CA PHE A 171 -6.96 11.97 4.30
C PHE A 171 -7.52 12.16 5.72
N ASP A 172 -7.30 11.22 6.63
CA ASP A 172 -7.76 11.28 8.02
C ASP A 172 -6.59 11.19 9.01
N GLY A 173 -5.68 12.17 8.92
CA GLY A 173 -4.47 12.22 9.75
C GLY A 173 -4.70 12.26 11.27
N GLU A 174 -5.92 12.55 11.74
CA GLU A 174 -6.30 12.60 13.15
C GLU A 174 -6.62 11.21 13.74
N LEU A 175 -7.04 10.25 12.91
CA LEU A 175 -7.48 8.93 13.38
C LEU A 175 -6.31 8.10 13.92
N THR A 176 -6.57 7.30 14.93
CA THR A 176 -5.64 6.26 15.39
C THR A 176 -5.50 5.14 14.33
N ALA A 177 -4.43 4.36 14.40
CA ALA A 177 -4.22 3.23 13.48
C ALA A 177 -5.41 2.23 13.51
N MET A 178 -5.97 1.98 14.70
CA MET A 178 -7.11 1.07 14.86
C MET A 178 -8.40 1.65 14.25
N GLU A 179 -8.62 2.95 14.38
CA GLU A 179 -9.78 3.62 13.76
C GLU A 179 -9.66 3.61 12.23
N ILE A 180 -8.46 3.82 11.67
CA ILE A 180 -8.21 3.68 10.22
C ILE A 180 -8.58 2.28 9.74
N VAL A 181 -8.15 1.24 10.46
CA VAL A 181 -8.48 -0.15 10.12
C VAL A 181 -9.98 -0.37 10.19
N LYS A 182 -10.65 0.05 11.27
CA LYS A 182 -12.12 -0.08 11.42
C LYS A 182 -12.88 0.64 10.31
N SER A 183 -12.48 1.87 9.96
CA SER A 183 -13.08 2.63 8.86
C SER A 183 -12.88 1.94 7.51
N SER A 184 -11.70 1.36 7.28
CA SER A 184 -11.40 0.59 6.07
C SER A 184 -12.27 -0.66 5.95
N PHE A 185 -12.49 -1.40 7.05
CA PHE A 185 -13.43 -2.52 7.08
C PHE A 185 -14.88 -2.08 6.92
N LEU A 186 -15.28 -0.97 7.54
CA LEU A 186 -16.65 -0.47 7.43
C LEU A 186 -16.99 -0.09 5.99
N LEU A 187 -16.14 0.71 5.34
CA LEU A 187 -16.33 1.13 3.94
C LEU A 187 -16.17 -0.05 2.97
N GLY A 188 -15.15 -0.88 3.20
CA GLY A 188 -14.88 -2.08 2.42
C GLY A 188 -16.03 -3.08 2.44
N ASN A 189 -16.61 -3.37 3.60
CA ASN A 189 -17.73 -4.30 3.72
C ASN A 189 -19.01 -3.77 3.07
N LYS A 190 -19.27 -2.47 3.22
CA LYS A 190 -20.45 -1.84 2.61
C LYS A 190 -20.44 -1.95 1.08
N ASN A 191 -19.27 -1.82 0.46
CA ASN A 191 -19.12 -1.79 -1.00
C ASN A 191 -18.23 -2.93 -1.51
N TRP A 192 -18.27 -4.09 -0.86
CA TRP A 192 -17.25 -5.14 -1.00
C TRP A 192 -17.02 -5.55 -2.46
N LEU A 193 -18.09 -5.86 -3.19
CA LEU A 193 -17.99 -6.30 -4.59
C LEU A 193 -17.40 -5.23 -5.51
N VAL A 194 -17.76 -3.96 -5.28
CA VAL A 194 -17.28 -2.84 -6.10
C VAL A 194 -15.80 -2.59 -5.84
N VAL A 195 -15.39 -2.52 -4.57
CA VAL A 195 -13.98 -2.31 -4.20
C VAL A 195 -13.12 -3.50 -4.61
N PHE A 196 -13.61 -4.73 -4.42
CA PHE A 196 -12.93 -5.94 -4.86
C PHE A 196 -12.73 -5.95 -6.37
N GLY A 197 -13.81 -5.73 -7.13
CA GLY A 197 -13.76 -5.69 -8.59
C GLY A 197 -12.79 -4.63 -9.09
N LEU A 198 -12.83 -3.42 -8.52
CA LEU A 198 -11.94 -2.32 -8.89
C LEU A 198 -10.49 -2.69 -8.60
N THR A 199 -10.22 -3.27 -7.43
CA THR A 199 -8.87 -3.68 -7.03
C THR A 199 -8.29 -4.71 -7.99
N ILE A 200 -9.07 -5.74 -8.36
CA ILE A 200 -8.62 -6.79 -9.27
C ILE A 200 -8.47 -6.26 -10.69
N ILE A 201 -9.50 -5.60 -11.25
CA ILE A 201 -9.49 -5.17 -12.64
C ILE A 201 -8.42 -4.09 -12.86
N MET A 202 -8.30 -3.12 -11.96
CA MET A 202 -7.27 -2.08 -12.08
C MET A 202 -5.87 -2.63 -11.82
N GLY A 203 -5.74 -3.66 -10.97
CA GLY A 203 -4.50 -4.44 -10.83
C GLY A 203 -4.08 -5.11 -12.14
N LEU A 204 -4.99 -5.82 -12.80
CA LEU A 204 -4.72 -6.48 -14.09
C LEU A 204 -4.37 -5.47 -15.19
N VAL A 205 -5.07 -4.33 -15.26
CA VAL A 205 -4.75 -3.26 -16.22
C VAL A 205 -3.38 -2.66 -15.92
N ALA A 206 -3.04 -2.48 -14.64
CA ALA A 206 -1.72 -1.99 -14.23
C ALA A 206 -0.59 -2.96 -14.62
N GLU A 207 -0.87 -4.26 -14.72
CA GLU A 207 0.10 -5.28 -15.16
C GLU A 207 0.25 -5.37 -16.68
N LEU A 208 -0.62 -4.75 -17.49
CA LEU A 208 -0.49 -4.77 -18.96
C LEU A 208 0.82 -4.12 -19.46
N GLY A 209 1.46 -3.29 -18.62
CA GLY A 209 2.81 -2.80 -18.86
C GLY A 209 3.86 -3.91 -19.02
N LEU A 210 3.57 -5.14 -18.59
CA LEU A 210 4.42 -6.31 -18.82
C LEU A 210 4.60 -6.60 -20.32
N PHE A 211 3.55 -6.41 -21.11
CA PHE A 211 3.59 -6.56 -22.58
C PHE A 211 4.39 -5.45 -23.27
N LEU A 212 4.68 -4.34 -22.57
CA LEU A 212 5.55 -3.26 -23.04
C LEU A 212 6.98 -3.47 -22.52
N CYS A 213 7.58 -4.62 -22.85
CA CYS A 213 8.97 -4.97 -22.56
C CYS A 213 9.32 -5.08 -21.07
N PHE A 214 8.38 -5.48 -20.19
CA PHE A 214 8.52 -5.54 -18.72
C PHE A 214 8.75 -4.19 -18.02
N VAL A 215 9.41 -3.23 -18.67
CA VAL A 215 9.65 -1.88 -18.16
C VAL A 215 8.35 -1.08 -18.06
N GLY A 216 7.37 -1.37 -18.91
CA GLY A 216 6.06 -0.72 -18.85
C GLY A 216 5.37 -0.83 -17.49
N VAL A 217 5.62 -1.91 -16.72
CA VAL A 217 5.07 -2.08 -15.37
C VAL A 217 5.49 -0.94 -14.44
N LEU A 218 6.70 -0.39 -14.60
CA LEU A 218 7.17 0.73 -13.79
C LEU A 218 6.28 1.98 -13.96
N PHE A 219 5.73 2.16 -15.15
CA PHE A 219 4.88 3.30 -15.50
C PHE A 219 3.41 3.05 -15.18
N THR A 220 2.96 1.79 -15.12
CA THR A 220 1.54 1.45 -14.97
C THR A 220 1.17 0.92 -13.57
N ALA A 221 2.12 0.42 -12.76
CA ALA A 221 1.84 -0.23 -11.48
C ALA A 221 0.98 0.60 -10.52
N MET A 222 1.19 1.93 -10.47
CA MET A 222 0.45 2.81 -9.57
C MET A 222 -0.99 3.08 -10.00
N LEU A 223 -1.39 2.68 -11.20
CA LEU A 223 -2.79 2.74 -11.66
C LEU A 223 -3.70 1.97 -10.71
N ALA A 224 -3.25 0.83 -10.18
CA ALA A 224 -3.99 0.00 -9.24
C ALA A 224 -4.33 0.69 -7.91
N LYS A 225 -3.65 1.81 -7.59
CA LYS A 225 -3.88 2.57 -6.36
C LYS A 225 -4.88 3.71 -6.54
N VAL A 226 -5.09 4.20 -7.77
CA VAL A 226 -5.97 5.33 -8.06
C VAL A 226 -7.44 5.09 -7.63
N PRO A 227 -8.05 3.90 -7.79
CA PRO A 227 -9.42 3.68 -7.36
C PRO A 227 -9.66 3.98 -5.88
N ALA A 228 -8.69 3.71 -5.01
CA ALA A 228 -8.82 3.98 -3.57
C ALA A 228 -9.07 5.47 -3.27
N TYR A 229 -8.51 6.37 -4.10
CA TYR A 229 -8.79 7.81 -4.03
C TYR A 229 -10.27 8.11 -4.32
N PHE A 230 -10.79 7.63 -5.45
CA PHE A 230 -12.19 7.88 -5.83
C PHE A 230 -13.19 7.16 -4.94
N ILE A 231 -12.88 5.96 -4.45
CA ILE A 231 -13.69 5.26 -3.45
C ILE A 231 -13.84 6.13 -2.19
N TYR A 232 -12.74 6.69 -1.69
CA TYR A 232 -12.79 7.59 -0.54
C TYR A 232 -13.54 8.88 -0.86
N LYS A 233 -13.24 9.53 -2.01
CA LYS A 233 -13.87 10.78 -2.44
C LYS A 233 -15.38 10.65 -2.63
N ASP A 234 -15.84 9.60 -3.30
CA ASP A 234 -17.25 9.42 -3.65
C ASP A 234 -18.08 8.90 -2.45
N ALA A 235 -17.47 8.16 -1.50
CA ALA A 235 -18.17 7.70 -0.30
C ALA A 235 -18.20 8.72 0.86
N ILE A 236 -17.08 9.42 1.09
CA ILE A 236 -16.88 10.25 2.29
C ILE A 236 -16.72 11.73 1.88
N GLY A 237 -15.99 11.98 0.80
CA GLY A 237 -15.59 13.32 0.39
C GLY A 237 -14.44 13.87 1.25
N PHE A 238 -14.01 15.09 0.94
CA PHE A 238 -13.00 15.79 1.72
C PHE A 238 -13.69 16.83 2.59
N SER A 239 -13.55 16.72 3.91
CA SER A 239 -13.84 17.84 4.78
C SER A 239 -12.97 19.01 4.33
N SER A 240 -13.58 20.18 4.12
CA SER A 240 -12.96 21.38 3.56
C SER A 240 -11.94 22.02 4.50
N ARG A 241 -10.84 21.32 4.80
CA ARG A 241 -9.62 21.88 5.37
C ARG A 241 -8.38 21.29 4.66
N PRO A 242 -7.40 22.15 4.32
CA PRO A 242 -6.14 21.75 3.68
C PRO A 242 -5.31 20.82 4.56
#